data_AF-A0A7V9AHU3-F1
#
_entry.id   AF-A0A7V9AHU3-F1
#
_cell.length_a   1.000
_cell.length_b   1.000
_cell.length_c   1.000
_cell.angle_alpha   90.00
_cell.angle_beta   90.00
_cell.angle_gamma   90.00
#
_symmetry.space_group_name_H-M   'P 1'
#
loop_
_entity.id
_entity.type
_entity.pdbx_description
1 polymer ?
#
loop_
_entity_poly.entity_id
_entity_poly.type
_entity_poly.pdbx_seq_one_letter_code
_entity_poly.pdbx_strand_id
1 'polypeptide(L)'
;MKQAKNWRAIADNALDEYRAGTIEGYSPFCNLKQAIETGGIELNADETEDLLDVLRTYNYRGRDYSQADHCRMMRLWLGHILVINRTTPASILRQLLREVGGELPEVVRKIGRQPCAGRDLQEAASELLSGRKQIAFEAARPLRHPPCPYCRRELDRTPRQQAKCPHCGETYRVRKTQMLFYPRVVLTRDEAIACDLFVYLQSQKGPRGLISERDYHDTRENLALRLGYEPTPKVVLCALMETIYRIAPQVNNLQIGENFRFFLHHEDNDAISLLREVRRAELLAFQHDRVKKVQIFTEADACQTCRSHRGCLLTIEAALRDQPLPHQSCSNWSRNTEPGFCQCRYVPPPKT
;
A
#
# COMPACT_ATOMS: atom_id res chain seq x y z
N MET A 1 -0.60 7.79 -46.86
CA MET A 1 -1.04 8.87 -45.95
C MET A 1 -2.10 8.32 -45.01
N LYS A 2 -1.71 7.93 -43.79
CA LYS A 2 -2.65 7.45 -42.76
C LYS A 2 -3.31 8.67 -42.11
N GLN A 3 -4.64 8.67 -42.01
CA GLN A 3 -5.41 9.75 -41.42
C GLN A 3 -4.90 10.06 -40.01
N ALA A 4 -4.43 11.29 -39.79
CA ALA A 4 -4.18 11.80 -38.45
C ALA A 4 -5.55 11.93 -37.76
N LYS A 5 -5.85 11.03 -36.83
CA LYS A 5 -7.10 11.05 -36.05
C LYS A 5 -7.12 12.33 -35.19
N ASN A 6 -8.26 13.03 -35.22
CA ASN A 6 -8.47 14.26 -34.47
C ASN A 6 -8.82 13.94 -33.01
N TRP A 7 -7.79 13.56 -32.23
CA TRP A 7 -7.89 13.22 -30.80
C TRP A 7 -8.63 14.27 -29.96
N ARG A 8 -8.59 15.53 -30.41
CA ARG A 8 -9.31 16.66 -29.82
C ARG A 8 -10.82 16.44 -29.82
N ALA A 9 -11.41 15.97 -30.92
CA ALA A 9 -12.86 15.77 -31.00
C ALA A 9 -13.35 14.67 -30.05
N ILE A 10 -12.54 13.63 -29.82
CA ILE A 10 -12.88 12.50 -28.94
C ILE A 10 -12.80 12.94 -27.47
N ALA A 11 -11.74 13.67 -27.11
CA ALA A 11 -11.58 14.19 -25.76
C ALA A 11 -12.63 15.25 -25.41
N ASP A 12 -12.91 16.17 -26.34
CA ASP A 12 -13.92 17.23 -26.16
C ASP A 12 -15.32 16.62 -25.98
N ASN A 13 -15.68 15.60 -26.78
CA ASN A 13 -17.00 14.96 -26.67
C ASN A 13 -17.18 14.19 -25.35
N ALA A 14 -16.15 13.48 -24.88
CA ALA A 14 -16.19 12.79 -23.58
C ALA A 14 -16.27 13.77 -22.39
N LEU A 15 -15.63 14.93 -22.50
CA LEU A 15 -15.67 15.98 -21.49
C LEU A 15 -17.03 16.68 -21.45
N ASP A 16 -17.64 16.89 -22.63
CA ASP A 16 -18.97 17.50 -22.76
C ASP A 16 -20.07 16.57 -22.26
N GLU A 17 -19.99 15.26 -22.52
CA GLU A 17 -20.91 14.26 -21.93
C GLU A 17 -20.80 14.18 -20.41
N TYR A 18 -19.59 14.25 -19.86
CA TYR A 18 -19.38 14.29 -18.40
C TYR A 18 -19.97 15.58 -17.78
N ARG A 19 -19.77 16.73 -18.43
CA ARG A 19 -20.33 18.03 -17.98
C ARG A 19 -21.84 18.10 -18.08
N ALA A 20 -22.43 17.45 -19.08
CA ALA A 20 -23.87 17.40 -19.29
C ALA A 20 -24.60 16.52 -18.27
N GLY A 21 -23.87 15.79 -17.41
CA GLY A 21 -24.45 14.87 -16.43
C GLY A 21 -25.16 13.68 -17.08
N THR A 22 -24.92 13.44 -18.38
CA THR A 22 -25.54 12.34 -19.13
C THR A 22 -24.91 10.98 -18.84
N ILE A 23 -23.81 10.95 -18.06
CA ILE A 23 -23.15 9.74 -17.59
C ILE A 23 -22.98 9.84 -16.07
N GLU A 24 -23.90 9.23 -15.32
CA GLU A 24 -23.74 9.07 -13.86
C GLU A 24 -22.86 7.86 -13.55
N GLY A 25 -21.84 8.05 -12.70
CA GLY A 25 -21.14 6.95 -12.02
C GLY A 25 -19.96 6.30 -12.74
N TYR A 26 -19.54 6.77 -13.92
CA TYR A 26 -18.37 6.22 -14.60
C TYR A 26 -17.20 7.22 -14.65
N SER A 27 -16.08 6.80 -14.06
CA SER A 27 -14.80 7.50 -14.15
C SER A 27 -14.36 7.60 -15.62
N PRO A 28 -13.84 8.75 -16.10
CA PRO A 28 -13.27 8.89 -17.45
C PRO A 28 -12.25 7.81 -17.81
N PHE A 29 -11.58 7.23 -16.80
CA PHE A 29 -10.63 6.13 -16.95
C PHE A 29 -11.30 4.79 -17.31
N CYS A 30 -12.54 4.55 -16.90
CA CYS A 30 -13.30 3.36 -17.27
C CYS A 30 -13.71 3.39 -18.74
N ASN A 31 -14.14 4.54 -19.26
CA ASN A 31 -14.48 4.71 -20.68
C ASN A 31 -13.23 4.59 -21.55
N LEU A 32 -12.09 5.15 -21.11
CA LEU A 32 -10.82 5.00 -21.81
C LEU A 32 -10.36 3.54 -21.85
N LYS A 33 -10.42 2.84 -20.72
CA LYS A 33 -10.09 1.42 -20.64
C LYS A 33 -11.00 0.58 -21.55
N GLN A 34 -12.31 0.78 -21.47
CA GLN A 34 -13.29 0.07 -22.30
C GLN A 34 -13.08 0.36 -23.79
N ALA A 35 -12.80 1.61 -24.17
CA ALA A 35 -12.50 1.98 -25.56
C ALA A 35 -11.22 1.32 -26.09
N ILE A 36 -10.21 1.10 -25.24
CA ILE A 36 -9.00 0.33 -25.61
C ILE A 36 -9.32 -1.15 -25.72
N GLU A 37 -9.99 -1.73 -24.73
CA GLU A 37 -10.34 -3.16 -24.69
C GLU A 37 -11.29 -3.58 -25.82
N THR A 38 -12.14 -2.67 -26.29
CA THR A 38 -13.09 -2.91 -27.40
C THR A 38 -12.51 -2.56 -28.78
N GLY A 39 -11.25 -2.12 -28.86
CA GLY A 39 -10.64 -1.70 -30.12
C GLY A 39 -11.19 -0.38 -30.69
N GLY A 40 -11.96 0.38 -29.89
CA GLY A 40 -12.36 1.75 -30.24
C GLY A 40 -11.18 2.73 -30.30
N ILE A 41 -10.03 2.35 -29.72
CA ILE A 41 -8.77 3.07 -29.80
C ILE A 41 -7.72 2.11 -30.39
N GLU A 42 -7.25 2.43 -31.60
CA GLU A 42 -6.13 1.72 -32.22
C GLU A 42 -4.81 2.19 -31.61
N LEU A 43 -4.26 1.37 -30.72
CA LEU A 43 -2.92 1.49 -30.17
C LEU A 43 -2.07 0.33 -30.72
N ASN A 44 -0.75 0.50 -30.81
CA ASN A 44 0.11 -0.66 -31.02
C ASN A 44 0.18 -1.52 -29.75
N ALA A 45 0.68 -2.76 -29.85
CA ALA A 45 0.66 -3.71 -28.75
C ALA A 45 1.41 -3.21 -27.50
N ASP A 46 2.54 -2.52 -27.69
CA ASP A 46 3.36 -1.98 -26.60
C ASP A 46 2.68 -0.79 -25.92
N GLU A 47 2.13 0.14 -26.72
CA GLU A 47 1.34 1.29 -26.22
C GLU A 47 0.08 0.85 -25.47
N THR A 48 -0.56 -0.22 -25.94
CA THR A 48 -1.75 -0.79 -25.32
C THR A 48 -1.40 -1.33 -23.93
N GLU A 49 -0.34 -2.12 -23.81
CA GLU A 49 0.02 -2.76 -22.55
C GLU A 49 0.56 -1.73 -21.53
N ASP A 50 1.36 -0.75 -21.97
CA ASP A 50 1.82 0.34 -21.11
C ASP A 50 0.65 1.19 -20.57
N LEU A 51 -0.31 1.53 -21.43
CA LEU A 51 -1.46 2.34 -21.02
C LEU A 51 -2.43 1.53 -20.14
N LEU A 52 -2.61 0.23 -20.43
CA LEU A 52 -3.39 -0.65 -19.59
C LEU A 52 -2.70 -0.90 -18.24
N ASP A 53 -1.37 -0.98 -18.17
CA ASP A 53 -0.64 -1.12 -16.89
C ASP A 53 -0.79 0.14 -16.02
N VAL A 54 -0.73 1.33 -16.63
CA VAL A 54 -1.09 2.59 -15.99
C VAL A 54 -2.54 2.53 -15.52
N LEU A 55 -3.51 2.25 -16.39
CA LEU A 55 -4.93 2.20 -16.04
C LEU A 55 -5.26 1.12 -15.01
N ARG A 56 -4.54 -0.01 -14.97
CA ARG A 56 -4.65 -1.06 -13.95
C ARG A 56 -4.09 -0.59 -12.61
N THR A 57 -2.95 0.09 -12.63
CA THR A 57 -2.36 0.75 -11.45
C THR A 57 -3.29 1.82 -10.87
N TYR A 58 -4.12 2.42 -11.73
CA TYR A 58 -5.13 3.42 -11.41
C TYR A 58 -6.58 2.90 -11.48
N ASN A 59 -6.83 1.58 -11.45
CA ASN A 59 -8.19 1.04 -11.49
C ASN A 59 -8.82 1.15 -10.09
N TYR A 60 -9.28 2.37 -9.81
CA TYR A 60 -9.88 2.83 -8.56
C TYR A 60 -11.35 2.42 -8.48
N ARG A 61 -11.70 1.51 -7.56
CA ARG A 61 -13.09 1.24 -7.19
C ARG A 61 -13.45 1.98 -5.90
N GLY A 62 -14.34 2.97 -5.99
CA GLY A 62 -15.28 3.30 -4.91
C GLY A 62 -14.90 4.40 -3.90
N ARG A 63 -14.35 5.55 -4.32
CA ARG A 63 -14.32 6.75 -3.45
C ARG A 63 -14.88 7.98 -4.17
N ASP A 64 -15.65 8.78 -3.44
CA ASP A 64 -16.08 10.12 -3.85
C ASP A 64 -14.91 11.09 -3.65
N TYR A 65 -14.33 11.55 -4.75
CA TYR A 65 -13.27 12.56 -4.73
C TYR A 65 -13.84 13.95 -5.02
N SER A 66 -13.29 14.95 -4.34
CA SER A 66 -13.59 16.34 -4.66
C SER A 66 -13.14 16.67 -6.08
N GLN A 67 -13.74 17.68 -6.70
CA GLN A 67 -13.33 18.17 -8.02
C GLN A 67 -11.84 18.56 -8.07
N ALA A 68 -11.29 19.03 -6.95
CA ALA A 68 -9.87 19.40 -6.84
C ALA A 68 -8.93 18.18 -6.93
N ASP A 69 -9.33 17.04 -6.37
CA ASP A 69 -8.55 15.79 -6.42
C ASP A 69 -8.54 15.21 -7.84
N HIS A 70 -9.69 15.25 -8.53
CA HIS A 70 -9.78 14.89 -9.95
C HIS A 70 -8.87 15.77 -10.82
N CYS A 71 -8.87 17.09 -10.63
CA CYS A 71 -7.98 18.00 -11.36
C CYS A 71 -6.49 17.72 -11.07
N ARG A 72 -6.14 17.39 -9.82
CA ARG A 72 -4.76 17.07 -9.44
C ARG A 72 -4.29 15.76 -10.08
N MET A 73 -5.15 14.75 -10.13
CA MET A 73 -4.85 13.48 -10.79
C MET A 73 -4.70 13.64 -12.31
N MET A 74 -5.58 14.42 -12.93
CA MET A 74 -5.52 14.68 -14.38
C MET A 74 -4.23 15.43 -14.75
N ARG A 75 -3.72 16.31 -13.88
CA ARG A 75 -2.41 16.96 -14.04
C ARG A 75 -1.24 15.97 -13.97
N LEU A 76 -1.29 14.98 -13.07
CA LEU A 76 -0.25 13.96 -12.96
C LEU A 76 -0.25 13.01 -14.17
N TRP A 77 -1.44 12.63 -14.63
CA TRP A 77 -1.63 11.81 -15.81
C TRP A 77 -1.18 12.52 -17.09
N LEU A 78 -1.56 13.79 -17.27
CA LEU A 78 -1.05 14.64 -18.35
C LEU A 78 0.48 14.77 -18.25
N GLY A 79 1.03 15.00 -17.05
CA GLY A 79 2.48 15.02 -16.84
C GLY A 79 3.17 13.73 -17.31
N HIS A 80 2.58 12.57 -17.04
CA HIS A 80 3.09 11.28 -17.51
C HIS A 80 2.98 11.09 -19.02
N ILE A 81 1.84 11.45 -19.62
CA ILE A 81 1.68 11.42 -21.09
C ILE A 81 2.67 12.35 -21.76
N LEU A 82 2.96 13.51 -21.16
CA LEU A 82 3.93 14.48 -21.65
C LEU A 82 5.37 13.98 -21.56
N VAL A 83 5.69 13.12 -20.59
CA VAL A 83 7.00 12.46 -20.46
C VAL A 83 7.14 11.32 -21.48
N ILE A 84 6.05 10.61 -21.78
CA ILE A 84 6.04 9.46 -22.68
C ILE A 84 6.00 9.92 -24.16
N ASN A 85 5.22 10.96 -24.48
CA ASN A 85 4.96 11.38 -25.85
C ASN A 85 5.79 12.60 -26.28
N ARG A 86 7.03 12.34 -26.73
CA ARG A 86 8.07 13.33 -27.08
C ARG A 86 7.74 14.27 -28.26
N THR A 87 6.54 14.21 -28.81
CA THR A 87 6.14 14.91 -30.04
C THR A 87 4.96 15.86 -29.86
N THR A 88 4.46 16.06 -28.64
CA THR A 88 3.27 16.88 -28.41
C THR A 88 3.58 18.37 -28.57
N PRO A 89 2.93 19.10 -29.51
CA PRO A 89 3.22 20.51 -29.75
C PRO A 89 2.93 21.40 -28.54
N ALA A 90 3.81 22.37 -28.30
CA ALA A 90 3.73 23.32 -27.16
C ALA A 90 2.46 24.19 -27.13
N SER A 91 1.71 24.29 -28.25
CA SER A 91 0.41 24.96 -28.31
C SER A 91 -0.70 24.17 -27.60
N ILE A 92 -0.70 22.84 -27.73
CA ILE A 92 -1.69 21.93 -27.10
C ILE A 92 -1.48 21.90 -25.58
N LEU A 93 -0.22 21.83 -25.14
CA LEU A 93 0.19 21.94 -23.74
C LEU A 93 -0.33 23.22 -23.06
N ARG A 94 -0.21 24.36 -23.73
CA ARG A 94 -0.65 25.66 -23.22
C ARG A 94 -2.17 25.81 -23.16
N GLN A 95 -2.91 25.02 -23.93
CA GLN A 95 -4.36 25.00 -23.88
C GLN A 95 -4.86 24.11 -22.74
N LEU A 96 -4.32 22.89 -22.61
CA LEU A 96 -4.65 21.98 -21.51
C LEU A 96 -4.34 22.58 -20.13
N LEU A 97 -3.21 23.27 -19.96
CA LEU A 97 -2.88 23.92 -18.68
C LEU A 97 -3.80 25.11 -18.34
N ARG A 98 -4.33 25.81 -19.36
CA ARG A 98 -5.31 26.89 -19.18
C ARG A 98 -6.68 26.35 -18.77
N GLU A 99 -7.10 25.25 -19.38
CA GLU A 99 -8.40 24.62 -19.08
C GLU A 99 -8.43 23.94 -17.70
N VAL A 100 -7.27 23.52 -17.16
CA VAL A 100 -7.15 22.94 -15.82
C VAL A 100 -6.76 24.01 -14.77
N GLY A 101 -6.72 25.30 -15.12
CA GLY A 101 -6.63 26.43 -14.19
C GLY A 101 -5.36 26.51 -13.33
N GLY A 102 -4.17 26.27 -13.90
CA GLY A 102 -2.90 26.35 -13.15
C GLY A 102 -1.88 27.32 -13.74
N GLU A 103 -1.08 27.98 -12.88
CA GLU A 103 0.14 28.68 -13.30
C GLU A 103 1.32 27.71 -13.50
N LEU A 104 2.14 27.97 -14.51
CA LEU A 104 3.33 27.18 -14.81
C LEU A 104 4.47 27.45 -13.81
N PRO A 105 5.19 26.41 -13.34
CA PRO A 105 6.44 26.59 -12.62
C PRO A 105 7.43 27.43 -13.42
N GLU A 106 8.23 28.24 -12.72
CA GLU A 106 9.13 29.24 -13.30
C GLU A 106 10.16 28.65 -14.29
N VAL A 107 10.53 27.38 -14.11
CA VAL A 107 11.36 26.60 -15.04
C VAL A 107 10.69 26.47 -16.42
N VAL A 108 9.38 26.27 -16.48
CA VAL A 108 8.64 26.17 -17.75
C VAL A 108 8.39 27.55 -18.38
N ARG A 109 8.30 28.63 -17.57
CA ARG A 109 8.34 30.01 -18.08
C ARG A 109 9.67 30.32 -18.78
N LYS A 110 10.79 29.80 -18.28
CA LYS A 110 12.12 29.99 -18.90
C LYS A 110 12.27 29.22 -20.22
N ILE A 111 11.72 28.00 -20.30
CA ILE A 111 11.66 27.21 -21.55
C ILE A 111 10.82 27.92 -22.64
N GLY A 112 9.84 28.74 -22.24
CA GLY A 112 8.90 29.41 -23.14
C GLY A 112 9.43 30.61 -23.96
N ARG A 113 10.70 31.00 -23.82
CA ARG A 113 11.25 32.18 -24.54
C ARG A 113 12.21 31.87 -25.69
N GLN A 114 12.59 30.61 -25.90
CA GLN A 114 13.39 30.20 -27.07
C GLN A 114 12.90 28.85 -27.61
N PRO A 115 13.03 28.58 -28.93
CA PRO A 115 12.76 27.27 -29.49
C PRO A 115 13.86 26.31 -29.03
N CYS A 116 13.64 25.65 -27.90
CA CYS A 116 14.52 24.64 -27.37
C CYS A 116 14.49 23.39 -28.25
N ALA A 117 15.64 22.97 -28.75
CA ALA A 117 15.79 21.66 -29.37
C ALA A 117 15.59 20.58 -28.29
N GLY A 118 15.15 19.37 -28.65
CA GLY A 118 14.79 18.30 -27.71
C GLY A 118 15.86 17.88 -26.67
N ARG A 119 17.10 18.40 -26.77
CA ARG A 119 18.15 18.26 -25.75
C ARG A 119 17.88 19.07 -24.48
N ASP A 120 17.34 20.28 -24.57
CA ASP A 120 17.18 21.16 -23.40
C ASP A 120 16.05 20.70 -22.47
N LEU A 121 15.02 20.05 -23.03
CA LEU A 121 13.95 19.38 -22.26
C LEU A 121 14.48 18.14 -21.52
N GLN A 122 15.44 17.43 -22.12
CA GLN A 122 16.12 16.29 -21.52
C GLN A 122 16.97 16.71 -20.33
N GLU A 123 17.68 17.83 -20.47
CA GLU A 123 18.53 18.41 -19.43
C GLU A 123 17.68 18.96 -18.27
N ALA A 124 16.60 19.69 -18.55
CA ALA A 124 15.68 20.21 -17.53
C ALA A 124 14.95 19.09 -16.74
N ALA A 125 14.54 18.01 -17.41
CA ALA A 125 13.95 16.85 -16.74
C ALA A 125 14.98 16.09 -15.89
N SER A 126 16.21 15.97 -16.39
CA SER A 126 17.33 15.38 -15.64
C SER A 126 17.71 16.24 -14.42
N GLU A 127 17.68 17.58 -14.54
CA GLU A 127 17.89 18.52 -13.44
C GLU A 127 16.78 18.48 -12.39
N LEU A 128 15.52 18.33 -12.78
CA LEU A 128 14.41 18.15 -11.83
C LEU A 128 14.50 16.83 -11.07
N LEU A 129 14.94 15.76 -11.74
CA LEU A 129 15.17 14.45 -11.12
C LEU A 129 16.44 14.43 -10.26
N SER A 130 17.51 15.13 -10.67
CA SER A 130 18.74 15.26 -9.90
C SER A 130 18.56 16.17 -8.70
N GLY A 131 17.78 17.25 -8.82
CA GLY A 131 17.38 18.15 -7.74
C GLY A 131 16.50 17.46 -6.69
N ARG A 132 15.55 16.60 -7.09
CA ARG A 132 14.79 15.76 -6.15
C ARG A 132 15.68 14.74 -5.42
N LYS A 133 16.66 14.16 -6.11
CA LYS A 133 17.68 13.31 -5.47
C LYS A 133 18.56 14.11 -4.50
N GLN A 134 18.96 15.33 -4.84
CA GLN A 134 19.75 16.21 -3.97
C GLN A 134 18.99 16.66 -2.73
N ILE A 135 17.71 17.05 -2.86
CA ILE A 135 16.87 17.43 -1.72
C ILE A 135 16.64 16.24 -0.78
N ALA A 136 16.39 15.05 -1.33
CA ALA A 136 16.29 13.81 -0.54
C ALA A 136 17.63 13.42 0.12
N PHE A 137 18.76 13.73 -0.52
CA PHE A 137 20.11 13.44 -0.03
C PHE A 137 20.59 14.45 1.02
N GLU A 138 20.23 15.73 0.89
CA GLU A 138 20.54 16.79 1.86
C GLU A 138 19.67 16.70 3.12
N ALA A 139 18.39 16.33 2.98
CA ALA A 139 17.54 15.93 4.10
C ALA A 139 18.03 14.63 4.77
N ALA A 140 18.84 13.84 4.07
CA ALA A 140 19.48 12.62 4.56
C ALA A 140 20.95 12.83 4.98
N ARG A 141 21.42 14.08 5.17
CA ARG A 141 22.68 14.28 5.90
C ARG A 141 22.53 13.55 7.24
N PRO A 142 23.30 12.49 7.50
CA PRO A 142 23.08 11.68 8.67
C PRO A 142 23.23 12.60 9.87
N LEU A 143 22.14 12.79 10.62
CA LEU A 143 22.20 13.40 11.94
C LEU A 143 23.40 12.75 12.64
N ARG A 144 24.34 13.57 13.13
CA ARG A 144 25.58 13.06 13.74
C ARG A 144 25.26 11.99 14.77
N HIS A 145 24.10 12.15 15.44
CA HIS A 145 23.47 11.12 16.24
C HIS A 145 21.95 11.08 16.04
N PRO A 146 21.36 9.93 15.66
CA PRO A 146 19.91 9.79 15.57
C PRO A 146 19.26 9.74 16.97
N PRO A 147 17.99 10.17 17.11
CA PRO A 147 17.26 10.10 18.37
C PRO A 147 16.92 8.65 18.74
N CYS A 148 16.83 8.37 20.05
CA CYS A 148 16.35 7.10 20.58
C CYS A 148 14.88 6.87 20.17
N PRO A 149 14.51 5.68 19.66
CA PRO A 149 13.16 5.41 19.20
C PRO A 149 12.13 5.28 20.33
N TYR A 150 12.57 5.13 21.59
CA TYR A 150 11.70 5.01 22.77
C TYR A 150 11.51 6.36 23.48
N CYS A 151 12.60 7.02 23.90
CA CYS A 151 12.53 8.26 24.67
C CYS A 151 12.73 9.54 23.85
N ARG A 152 13.01 9.42 22.55
CA ARG A 152 13.23 10.52 21.59
C ARG A 152 14.42 11.45 21.88
N ARG A 153 15.19 11.22 22.96
CA ARG A 153 16.43 11.96 23.23
C ARG A 153 17.52 11.57 22.25
N GLU A 154 18.37 12.53 21.89
CA GLU A 154 19.55 12.30 21.06
C GLU A 154 20.52 11.33 21.73
N LEU A 155 21.17 10.47 20.93
CA LEU A 155 22.16 9.52 21.42
C LEU A 155 23.54 10.19 21.44
N ASP A 156 24.32 10.00 22.50
CA ASP A 156 25.63 10.69 22.60
C ASP A 156 26.71 10.09 21.68
N ARG A 157 26.44 8.90 21.11
CA ARG A 157 27.41 8.11 20.34
C ARG A 157 26.76 7.52 19.09
N THR A 158 27.56 7.22 18.08
CA THR A 158 27.09 6.50 16.89
C THR A 158 26.47 5.16 17.33
N PRO A 159 25.22 4.87 16.95
CA PRO A 159 24.50 3.71 17.43
C PRO A 159 25.16 2.41 16.95
N ARG A 160 25.52 1.53 17.89
CA ARG A 160 25.98 0.16 17.63
C ARG A 160 24.78 -0.79 17.58
N GLN A 161 24.93 -1.94 16.93
CA GLN A 161 23.89 -2.97 16.94
C GLN A 161 23.60 -3.40 18.39
N GLN A 162 22.30 -3.47 18.75
CA GLN A 162 21.81 -3.92 20.07
C GLN A 162 22.35 -3.12 21.28
N ALA A 163 22.63 -1.83 21.11
CA ALA A 163 23.02 -0.97 22.22
C ALA A 163 21.79 -0.51 23.06
N LYS A 164 22.02 -0.25 24.34
CA LYS A 164 21.03 0.37 25.24
C LYS A 164 21.12 1.89 25.15
N CYS A 165 19.96 2.56 25.20
CA CYS A 165 19.90 4.01 25.31
C CYS A 165 20.42 4.44 26.70
N PRO A 166 21.36 5.40 26.80
CA PRO A 166 21.86 5.88 28.09
C PRO A 166 20.80 6.64 28.90
N HIS A 167 19.75 7.14 28.24
CA HIS A 167 18.71 7.95 28.89
C HIS A 167 17.55 7.15 29.46
N CYS A 168 17.10 6.11 28.75
CA CYS A 168 15.93 5.31 29.16
C CYS A 168 16.24 3.82 29.40
N GLY A 169 17.48 3.37 29.16
CA GLY A 169 17.89 1.98 29.37
C GLY A 169 17.40 0.98 28.31
N GLU A 170 16.45 1.37 27.46
CA GLU A 170 15.88 0.50 26.43
C GLU A 170 16.87 0.11 25.34
N THR A 171 16.76 -1.12 24.86
CA THR A 171 17.61 -1.65 23.79
C THR A 171 17.01 -1.32 22.42
N TYR A 172 17.78 -0.68 21.55
CA TYR A 172 17.38 -0.38 20.18
C TYR A 172 18.14 -1.24 19.17
N ARG A 173 17.60 -1.35 17.95
CA ARG A 173 18.24 -2.06 16.83
C ARG A 173 18.61 -1.07 15.73
N VAL A 174 19.71 -1.36 15.03
CA VAL A 174 20.25 -0.51 13.95
C VAL A 174 20.06 -1.22 12.62
N ARG A 175 19.40 -0.57 11.67
CA ARG A 175 19.14 -1.08 10.31
C ARG A 175 19.36 0.03 9.30
N LYS A 176 20.53 0.05 8.65
CA LYS A 176 20.94 1.15 7.74
C LYS A 176 20.27 1.09 6.36
N THR A 177 19.90 -0.10 5.91
CA THR A 177 19.40 -0.38 4.56
C THR A 177 17.90 -0.67 4.54
N GLN A 178 17.19 -0.40 5.63
CA GLN A 178 15.77 -0.67 5.72
C GLN A 178 14.96 0.42 5.01
N MET A 179 13.86 0.01 4.36
CA MET A 179 13.01 0.92 3.59
C MET A 179 11.77 1.39 4.37
N LEU A 180 11.17 0.53 5.20
CA LEU A 180 9.86 0.75 5.83
C LEU A 180 9.75 2.03 6.69
N PHE A 181 10.82 2.39 7.39
CA PHE A 181 10.85 3.51 8.34
C PHE A 181 11.87 4.58 7.92
N TYR A 182 12.25 4.62 6.64
CA TYR A 182 13.23 5.59 6.15
C TYR A 182 12.78 7.03 6.47
N PRO A 183 13.68 7.95 6.91
CA PRO A 183 15.14 7.82 7.00
C PRO A 183 15.68 7.29 8.33
N ARG A 184 14.84 6.73 9.21
CA ARG A 184 15.27 6.28 10.54
C ARG A 184 16.18 5.06 10.45
N VAL A 185 17.33 5.14 11.09
CA VAL A 185 18.31 4.04 11.15
C VAL A 185 18.24 3.29 12.48
N VAL A 186 17.76 3.95 13.53
CA VAL A 186 17.57 3.39 14.87
C VAL A 186 16.09 3.10 15.09
N LEU A 187 15.80 1.84 15.34
CA LEU A 187 14.47 1.28 15.40
C LEU A 187 14.20 0.67 16.78
N THR A 188 12.93 0.69 17.18
CA THR A 188 12.45 -0.15 18.27
C THR A 188 12.65 -1.62 17.92
N ARG A 189 12.53 -2.50 18.92
CA ARG A 189 12.54 -3.95 18.71
C ARG A 189 11.52 -4.35 17.66
N ASP A 190 10.27 -3.90 17.78
CA ASP A 190 9.15 -4.24 16.89
C ASP A 190 9.34 -3.72 15.46
N GLU A 191 9.85 -2.51 15.28
CA GLU A 191 10.15 -1.96 13.97
C GLU A 191 11.28 -2.72 13.27
N ALA A 192 12.36 -3.07 13.97
CA ALA A 192 13.46 -3.82 13.37
C ALA A 192 13.05 -5.24 12.99
N ILE A 193 12.29 -5.89 13.86
CA ILE A 193 11.58 -7.15 13.61
C ILE A 193 10.75 -7.01 12.33
N ALA A 194 9.99 -5.92 12.21
CA ALA A 194 9.17 -5.70 11.03
C ALA A 194 9.97 -5.52 9.73
N CYS A 195 11.09 -4.79 9.77
CA CYS A 195 11.99 -4.67 8.64
C CYS A 195 12.57 -6.02 8.22
N ASP A 196 13.01 -6.83 9.17
CA ASP A 196 13.65 -8.12 8.90
C ASP A 196 12.64 -9.09 8.22
N LEU A 197 11.40 -9.15 8.73
CA LEU A 197 10.34 -9.95 8.10
C LEU A 197 9.93 -9.40 6.73
N PHE A 198 9.83 -8.08 6.58
CA PHE A 198 9.48 -7.48 5.31
C PHE A 198 10.51 -7.81 4.22
N VAL A 199 11.81 -7.69 4.52
CA VAL A 199 12.88 -8.06 3.60
C VAL A 199 12.80 -9.54 3.23
N TYR A 200 12.53 -10.40 4.22
CA TYR A 200 12.34 -11.83 3.98
C TYR A 200 11.19 -12.09 3.00
N LEU A 201 10.02 -11.48 3.21
CA LEU A 201 8.83 -11.65 2.37
C LEU A 201 9.02 -11.05 0.96
N GLN A 202 9.69 -9.91 0.88
CA GLN A 202 10.05 -9.29 -0.39
C GLN A 202 11.04 -10.16 -1.19
N SER A 203 11.92 -10.90 -0.52
CA SER A 203 12.91 -11.79 -1.16
C SER A 203 12.36 -13.14 -1.63
N GLN A 204 11.12 -13.51 -1.24
CA GLN A 204 10.53 -14.77 -1.67
C GLN A 204 10.23 -14.76 -3.18
N LYS A 205 10.36 -15.93 -3.83
CA LYS A 205 10.32 -16.07 -5.29
C LYS A 205 8.98 -15.58 -5.89
N GLY A 206 9.07 -14.57 -6.75
CA GLY A 206 8.00 -14.02 -7.58
C GLY A 206 8.52 -12.77 -8.31
N PRO A 207 7.94 -12.35 -9.45
CA PRO A 207 8.45 -11.22 -10.24
C PRO A 207 8.44 -9.87 -9.50
N ARG A 208 7.74 -9.76 -8.35
CA ARG A 208 7.66 -8.55 -7.52
C ARG A 208 7.95 -8.80 -6.02
N GLY A 209 8.43 -9.99 -5.64
CA GLY A 209 8.35 -10.46 -4.25
C GLY A 209 6.90 -10.78 -3.84
N LEU A 210 6.68 -11.24 -2.61
CA LEU A 210 5.31 -11.47 -2.10
C LEU A 210 4.62 -10.20 -1.65
N ILE A 211 5.40 -9.20 -1.23
CA ILE A 211 4.92 -7.90 -0.78
C ILE A 211 5.84 -6.79 -1.29
N SER A 212 5.23 -5.64 -1.56
CA SER A 212 5.89 -4.38 -1.86
C SER A 212 5.83 -3.43 -0.66
N GLU A 213 6.63 -2.37 -0.69
CA GLU A 213 6.57 -1.31 0.34
C GLU A 213 5.19 -0.65 0.38
N ARG A 214 4.56 -0.52 -0.80
CA ARG A 214 3.20 0.00 -0.93
C ARG A 214 2.20 -0.86 -0.19
N ASP A 215 2.28 -2.19 -0.31
CA ASP A 215 1.36 -3.10 0.39
C ASP A 215 1.42 -2.91 1.92
N TYR A 216 2.63 -2.66 2.45
CA TYR A 216 2.82 -2.37 3.88
C TYR A 216 2.15 -1.07 4.30
N HIS A 217 2.43 0.04 3.61
CA HIS A 217 1.84 1.33 3.98
C HIS A 217 0.33 1.35 3.78
N ASP A 218 -0.17 0.79 2.67
CA ASP A 218 -1.61 0.67 2.40
C ASP A 218 -2.30 -0.17 3.49
N THR A 219 -1.67 -1.26 3.94
CA THR A 219 -2.20 -2.08 5.05
C THR A 219 -2.17 -1.32 6.37
N ARG A 220 -1.08 -0.59 6.67
CA ARG A 220 -0.96 0.22 7.89
C ARG A 220 -2.04 1.29 7.96
N GLU A 221 -2.24 2.05 6.89
CA GLU A 221 -3.25 3.10 6.81
C GLU A 221 -4.67 2.53 6.95
N ASN A 222 -4.99 1.44 6.25
CA ASN A 222 -6.29 0.79 6.37
C ASN A 222 -6.55 0.27 7.79
N LEU A 223 -5.53 -0.32 8.44
CA LEU A 223 -5.65 -0.77 9.82
C LEU A 223 -5.82 0.40 10.79
N ALA A 224 -5.07 1.50 10.60
CA ALA A 224 -5.19 2.69 11.43
C ALA A 224 -6.61 3.28 11.39
N LEU A 225 -7.19 3.38 10.19
CA LEU A 225 -8.57 3.82 9.99
C LEU A 225 -9.59 2.91 10.72
N ARG A 226 -9.37 1.59 10.69
CA ARG A 226 -10.28 0.60 11.31
C ARG A 226 -10.15 0.52 12.82
N LEU A 227 -8.92 0.63 13.34
CA LEU A 227 -8.61 0.51 14.76
C LEU A 227 -8.86 1.82 15.51
N GLY A 228 -8.83 2.96 14.82
CA GLY A 228 -8.89 4.29 15.43
C GLY A 228 -7.59 4.71 16.12
N TYR A 229 -6.49 3.96 15.91
CA TYR A 229 -5.15 4.25 16.41
C TYR A 229 -4.10 3.66 15.47
N GLU A 230 -2.85 4.14 15.57
CA GLU A 230 -1.75 3.66 14.73
C GLU A 230 -1.38 2.20 15.10
N PRO A 231 -1.53 1.23 14.19
CA PRO A 231 -1.19 -0.15 14.47
C PRO A 231 0.32 -0.30 14.65
N THR A 232 0.73 -1.21 15.53
CA THR A 232 2.16 -1.53 15.66
C THR A 232 2.67 -2.20 14.38
N PRO A 233 3.96 -2.07 14.04
CA PRO A 233 4.55 -2.74 12.88
C PRO A 233 4.28 -4.25 12.82
N LYS A 234 4.22 -4.90 13.99
CA LYS A 234 3.88 -6.32 14.12
C LYS A 234 2.46 -6.61 13.63
N VAL A 235 1.47 -5.81 14.03
CA VAL A 235 0.07 -5.97 13.60
C VAL A 235 -0.07 -5.82 12.10
N VAL A 236 0.61 -4.83 11.50
CA VAL A 236 0.60 -4.60 10.05
C VAL A 236 1.12 -5.83 9.31
N LEU A 237 2.24 -6.39 9.75
CA LEU A 237 2.80 -7.58 9.12
C LEU A 237 1.93 -8.82 9.30
N CYS A 238 1.31 -9.00 10.46
CA CYS A 238 0.37 -10.10 10.65
C CYS A 238 -0.81 -10.00 9.68
N ALA A 239 -1.39 -8.81 9.50
CA ALA A 239 -2.47 -8.60 8.55
C ALA A 239 -2.04 -8.84 7.08
N LEU A 240 -0.84 -8.39 6.70
CA LEU A 240 -0.25 -8.69 5.39
C LEU A 240 -0.11 -10.20 5.19
N MET A 241 0.44 -10.89 6.17
CA MET A 241 0.65 -12.33 6.12
C MET A 241 -0.66 -13.10 5.96
N GLU A 242 -1.71 -12.74 6.71
CA GLU A 242 -3.03 -13.33 6.54
C GLU A 242 -3.60 -13.10 5.13
N THR A 243 -3.31 -11.94 4.54
CA THR A 243 -3.69 -11.64 3.15
C THR A 243 -2.95 -12.56 2.18
N ILE A 244 -1.63 -12.73 2.35
CA ILE A 244 -0.81 -13.63 1.52
C ILE A 244 -1.32 -15.08 1.60
N TYR A 245 -1.58 -15.60 2.80
CA TYR A 245 -2.13 -16.96 2.97
C TYR A 245 -3.45 -17.15 2.24
N ARG A 246 -4.29 -16.11 2.21
CA ARG A 246 -5.62 -16.18 1.59
C ARG A 246 -5.55 -16.19 0.08
N ILE A 247 -4.67 -15.38 -0.51
CA ILE A 247 -4.58 -15.21 -1.97
C ILE A 247 -3.71 -16.28 -2.64
N ALA A 248 -2.78 -16.89 -1.90
CA ALA A 248 -1.78 -17.77 -2.46
C ALA A 248 -1.72 -19.14 -1.76
N PRO A 249 -2.82 -19.93 -1.77
CA PRO A 249 -2.82 -21.27 -1.17
C PRO A 249 -1.75 -22.22 -1.77
N GLN A 250 -1.30 -21.94 -3.00
CA GLN A 250 -0.30 -22.71 -3.76
C GLN A 250 1.15 -22.19 -3.66
N VAL A 251 1.41 -20.99 -3.14
CA VAL A 251 2.79 -20.66 -2.74
C VAL A 251 3.12 -21.58 -1.57
N ASN A 252 4.37 -22.04 -1.44
CA ASN A 252 4.80 -23.01 -0.44
C ASN A 252 4.53 -22.52 1.01
N ASN A 253 3.26 -22.61 1.42
CA ASN A 253 2.67 -21.95 2.58
C ASN A 253 3.22 -22.51 3.87
N LEU A 254 3.77 -23.72 3.81
CA LEU A 254 4.51 -24.32 4.91
C LEU A 254 5.74 -23.48 5.26
N GLN A 255 6.54 -23.04 4.28
CA GLN A 255 7.78 -22.32 4.56
C GLN A 255 7.53 -20.87 4.99
N ILE A 256 6.59 -20.17 4.37
CA ILE A 256 6.16 -18.83 4.82
C ILE A 256 5.47 -18.94 6.19
N GLY A 257 4.68 -20.01 6.37
CA GLY A 257 4.11 -20.54 7.62
C GLY A 257 5.10 -20.56 8.74
N GLU A 258 6.10 -21.40 8.55
CA GLU A 258 7.16 -21.71 9.49
C GLU A 258 8.03 -20.50 9.79
N ASN A 259 8.37 -19.66 8.81
CA ASN A 259 9.18 -18.48 9.06
C ASN A 259 8.40 -17.42 9.84
N PHE A 260 7.12 -17.25 9.57
CA PHE A 260 6.25 -16.38 10.37
C PHE A 260 5.99 -16.97 11.77
N ARG A 261 5.82 -18.29 11.89
CA ARG A 261 5.72 -19.00 13.17
C ARG A 261 6.99 -18.85 14.00
N PHE A 262 8.15 -19.06 13.39
CA PHE A 262 9.46 -18.88 13.99
C PHE A 262 9.62 -17.46 14.51
N PHE A 263 9.21 -16.48 13.71
CA PHE A 263 9.22 -15.07 14.05
C PHE A 263 8.31 -14.71 15.23
N LEU A 264 7.07 -15.22 15.24
CA LEU A 264 6.13 -15.02 16.35
C LEU A 264 6.54 -15.75 17.63
N HIS A 265 7.25 -16.87 17.51
CA HIS A 265 7.64 -17.68 18.66
C HIS A 265 8.92 -17.18 19.34
N HIS A 266 9.90 -16.67 18.59
CA HIS A 266 11.20 -16.25 19.12
C HIS A 266 11.21 -14.87 19.80
N GLU A 267 10.18 -14.04 19.61
CA GLU A 267 10.20 -12.64 20.03
C GLU A 267 9.21 -12.32 21.19
N ASP A 268 9.09 -13.25 22.15
CA ASP A 268 8.22 -13.24 23.35
C ASP A 268 6.76 -13.64 23.13
N ASN A 269 6.49 -14.95 23.25
CA ASN A 269 5.30 -15.70 23.73
C ASN A 269 3.85 -15.23 23.52
N ASP A 270 3.55 -14.04 23.01
CA ASP A 270 2.18 -13.50 22.95
C ASP A 270 1.67 -13.28 21.53
N ALA A 271 1.92 -14.25 20.66
CA ALA A 271 1.27 -14.28 19.36
C ALA A 271 -0.26 -14.41 19.47
N ILE A 272 -0.77 -14.93 20.58
CA ILE A 272 -2.21 -14.99 20.86
C ILE A 272 -2.78 -13.56 20.91
N SER A 273 -2.17 -12.64 21.68
CA SER A 273 -2.63 -11.25 21.71
C SER A 273 -2.50 -10.57 20.35
N LEU A 274 -1.40 -10.79 19.64
CA LEU A 274 -1.22 -10.23 18.30
C LEU A 274 -2.29 -10.71 17.32
N LEU A 275 -2.62 -12.00 17.36
CA LEU A 275 -3.72 -12.57 16.58
C LEU A 275 -5.08 -12.00 16.99
N ARG A 276 -5.32 -11.79 18.29
CA ARG A 276 -6.55 -11.15 18.77
C ARG A 276 -6.66 -9.72 18.26
N GLU A 277 -5.56 -8.98 18.16
CA GLU A 277 -5.57 -7.63 17.57
C GLU A 277 -5.93 -7.67 16.08
N VAL A 278 -5.40 -8.63 15.32
CA VAL A 278 -5.77 -8.82 13.91
C VAL A 278 -7.25 -9.17 13.78
N ARG A 279 -7.74 -10.11 14.59
CA ARG A 279 -9.17 -10.50 14.62
C ARG A 279 -10.08 -9.37 15.07
N ARG A 280 -9.63 -8.52 15.98
CA ARG A 280 -10.33 -7.28 16.38
C ARG A 280 -10.43 -6.31 15.20
N ALA A 281 -9.34 -6.10 14.46
CA ALA A 281 -9.36 -5.26 13.26
C ALA A 281 -10.36 -5.81 12.22
N GLU A 282 -10.40 -7.13 12.01
CA GLU A 282 -11.41 -7.81 11.16
C GLU A 282 -12.84 -7.48 11.57
N LEU A 283 -13.17 -7.64 12.86
CA LEU A 283 -14.50 -7.30 13.39
C LEU A 283 -14.86 -5.82 13.21
N LEU A 284 -13.91 -4.91 13.38
CA LEU A 284 -14.13 -3.48 13.17
C LEU A 284 -14.40 -3.14 11.70
N ALA A 285 -13.80 -3.84 10.73
CA ALA A 285 -14.23 -3.68 9.32
C ALA A 285 -15.64 -4.18 9.11
N PHE A 286 -15.99 -5.35 9.64
CA PHE A 286 -17.36 -5.83 9.53
C PHE A 286 -18.36 -4.84 10.14
N GLN A 287 -18.00 -4.21 11.26
CA GLN A 287 -18.79 -3.14 11.85
C GLN A 287 -18.98 -1.96 10.89
N HIS A 288 -17.88 -1.49 10.28
CA HIS A 288 -17.89 -0.40 9.30
C HIS A 288 -18.75 -0.74 8.08
N ASP A 289 -18.68 -1.99 7.60
CA ASP A 289 -19.45 -2.51 6.47
C ASP A 289 -20.91 -2.85 6.85
N ARG A 290 -21.36 -2.43 8.04
CA ARG A 290 -22.71 -2.61 8.58
C ARG A 290 -23.13 -4.09 8.73
N VAL A 291 -22.17 -5.00 8.83
CA VAL A 291 -22.42 -6.40 9.16
C VAL A 291 -22.83 -6.48 10.63
N LYS A 292 -24.02 -7.01 10.91
CA LYS A 292 -24.55 -7.07 12.29
C LYS A 292 -24.05 -8.28 13.07
N LYS A 293 -23.82 -9.39 12.37
CA LYS A 293 -23.46 -10.69 12.95
C LYS A 293 -22.34 -11.33 12.16
N VAL A 294 -21.51 -12.09 12.85
CA VAL A 294 -20.44 -12.91 12.28
C VAL A 294 -20.56 -14.33 12.80
N GLN A 295 -20.07 -15.27 12.02
CA GLN A 295 -19.96 -16.67 12.37
C GLN A 295 -18.48 -17.01 12.55
N ILE A 296 -18.16 -17.83 13.55
CA ILE A 296 -16.81 -18.39 13.71
C ILE A 296 -16.61 -19.50 12.67
N PHE A 297 -15.65 -19.29 11.77
CA PHE A 297 -15.18 -20.29 10.82
C PHE A 297 -13.91 -20.96 11.35
N THR A 298 -13.87 -22.29 11.24
CA THR A 298 -12.73 -23.12 11.65
C THR A 298 -12.35 -24.04 10.51
N GLU A 299 -11.05 -24.18 10.25
CA GLU A 299 -10.52 -25.17 9.32
C GLU A 299 -10.68 -26.61 9.85
N ALA A 300 -10.51 -27.61 8.97
CA ALA A 300 -10.68 -29.02 9.32
C ALA A 300 -9.68 -29.49 10.41
N ASP A 301 -8.49 -28.91 10.42
CA ASP A 301 -7.39 -29.20 11.34
C ASP A 301 -7.41 -28.34 12.62
N ALA A 302 -8.46 -27.53 12.83
CA ALA A 302 -8.62 -26.71 14.02
C ALA A 302 -8.61 -27.57 15.31
N CYS A 303 -8.02 -27.02 16.38
CA CYS A 303 -8.00 -27.71 17.68
C CYS A 303 -9.41 -27.93 18.24
N GLN A 304 -9.54 -28.87 19.19
CA GLN A 304 -10.85 -29.22 19.75
C GLN A 304 -11.59 -28.02 20.35
N THR A 305 -10.87 -27.14 21.05
CA THR A 305 -11.45 -25.91 21.61
C THR A 305 -11.96 -24.97 20.52
N CYS A 306 -11.20 -24.73 19.46
CA CYS A 306 -11.69 -23.88 18.38
C CYS A 306 -12.88 -24.52 17.66
N ARG A 307 -12.86 -25.84 17.45
CA ARG A 307 -13.97 -26.58 16.81
C ARG A 307 -15.28 -26.49 17.59
N SER A 308 -15.24 -26.44 18.93
CA SER A 308 -16.48 -26.26 19.71
C SER A 308 -17.13 -24.89 19.50
N HIS A 309 -16.40 -23.91 18.97
CA HIS A 309 -16.95 -22.62 18.57
C HIS A 309 -17.35 -22.56 17.09
N ARG A 310 -17.11 -23.62 16.30
CA ARG A 310 -17.44 -23.64 14.87
C ARG A 310 -18.91 -23.34 14.66
N GLY A 311 -19.19 -22.38 13.78
CA GLY A 311 -20.54 -22.01 13.42
C GLY A 311 -21.25 -21.14 14.46
N CYS A 312 -20.62 -20.82 15.60
CA CYS A 312 -21.17 -19.93 16.61
C CYS A 312 -21.43 -18.55 15.98
N LEU A 313 -22.69 -18.10 16.06
CA LEU A 313 -23.15 -16.83 15.51
C LEU A 313 -23.12 -15.77 16.62
N LEU A 314 -22.34 -14.72 16.43
CA LEU A 314 -22.14 -13.64 17.40
C LEU A 314 -22.56 -12.31 16.78
N THR A 315 -23.05 -11.38 17.58
CA THR A 315 -23.08 -9.97 17.15
C THR A 315 -21.66 -9.43 17.11
N ILE A 316 -21.41 -8.40 16.28
CA ILE A 316 -20.09 -7.76 16.25
C ILE A 316 -19.69 -7.25 17.63
N GLU A 317 -20.62 -6.64 18.37
CA GLU A 317 -20.37 -6.14 19.74
C GLU A 317 -19.96 -7.26 20.70
N ALA A 318 -20.64 -8.42 20.65
CA ALA A 318 -20.28 -9.56 21.47
C ALA A 318 -18.90 -10.12 21.08
N ALA A 319 -18.62 -10.26 19.79
CA ALA A 319 -17.33 -10.73 19.31
C ALA A 319 -16.17 -9.79 19.67
N LEU A 320 -16.39 -8.47 19.63
CA LEU A 320 -15.40 -7.46 20.02
C LEU A 320 -15.13 -7.45 21.53
N ARG A 321 -16.17 -7.64 22.35
CA ARG A 321 -16.08 -7.69 23.80
C ARG A 321 -15.41 -8.97 24.29
N ASP A 322 -15.85 -10.12 23.77
CA ASP A 322 -15.48 -11.43 24.30
C ASP A 322 -14.21 -11.99 23.62
N GLN A 323 -13.85 -11.48 22.43
CA GLN A 323 -12.69 -11.87 21.61
C GLN A 323 -12.38 -13.38 21.61
N PRO A 324 -13.35 -14.25 21.25
CA PRO A 324 -13.18 -15.70 21.36
C PRO A 324 -12.10 -16.31 20.46
N LEU A 325 -11.60 -15.58 19.46
CA LEU A 325 -10.58 -16.04 18.53
C LEU A 325 -9.28 -15.21 18.58
N PRO A 326 -8.11 -15.87 18.65
CA PRO A 326 -7.91 -17.25 19.11
C PRO A 326 -8.36 -17.43 20.57
N HIS A 327 -8.92 -18.60 20.87
CA HIS A 327 -9.25 -18.97 22.24
C HIS A 327 -7.96 -19.08 23.07
N GLN A 328 -8.00 -18.67 24.35
CA GLN A 328 -6.80 -18.64 25.20
C GLN A 328 -6.16 -20.03 25.36
N SER A 329 -6.97 -21.08 25.33
CA SER A 329 -6.54 -22.48 25.39
C SER A 329 -6.40 -23.15 24.01
N CYS A 330 -6.21 -22.39 22.93
CA CYS A 330 -6.03 -22.95 21.60
C CYS A 330 -4.77 -23.83 21.55
N SER A 331 -4.92 -25.15 21.50
CA SER A 331 -3.79 -26.08 21.49
C SER A 331 -3.09 -26.19 20.13
N ASN A 332 -3.70 -25.67 19.07
CA ASN A 332 -3.00 -25.46 17.81
C ASN A 332 -1.91 -24.38 17.93
N TRP A 333 -1.78 -23.69 19.06
CA TRP A 333 -0.63 -22.84 19.35
C TRP A 333 0.60 -23.64 19.85
N SER A 334 0.39 -24.78 20.51
CA SER A 334 1.40 -25.43 21.36
C SER A 334 1.64 -26.91 21.05
N ARG A 335 1.45 -27.39 19.82
CA ARG A 335 1.74 -28.81 19.52
C ARG A 335 3.25 -29.07 19.75
N ASN A 336 3.54 -29.89 20.77
CA ASN A 336 4.84 -30.15 21.40
C ASN A 336 5.99 -30.65 20.51
N THR A 337 5.83 -30.69 19.19
CA THR A 337 6.89 -31.01 18.23
C THR A 337 6.89 -30.11 16.99
N GLU A 338 5.80 -29.38 16.73
CA GLU A 338 5.69 -28.44 15.61
C GLU A 338 4.76 -27.27 16.02
N PRO A 339 5.26 -26.02 16.02
CA PRO A 339 4.44 -24.86 16.37
C PRO A 339 3.30 -24.71 15.35
N GLY A 340 2.06 -24.71 15.82
CA GLY A 340 0.89 -24.47 14.99
C GLY A 340 0.42 -23.00 15.04
N PHE A 341 -0.51 -22.61 14.17
CA PHE A 341 -1.12 -21.29 14.18
C PHE A 341 -2.64 -21.43 14.14
N CYS A 342 -3.36 -20.60 14.89
CA CYS A 342 -4.82 -20.63 14.87
C CYS A 342 -5.32 -20.01 13.56
N GLN A 343 -5.86 -20.83 12.66
CA GLN A 343 -6.43 -20.38 11.37
C GLN A 343 -7.92 -20.01 11.47
N CYS A 344 -8.49 -20.02 12.67
CA CYS A 344 -9.90 -19.68 12.87
C CYS A 344 -10.12 -18.18 12.66
N ARG A 345 -11.24 -17.82 12.03
CA ARG A 345 -11.57 -16.43 11.65
C ARG A 345 -13.05 -16.15 11.77
N TYR A 346 -13.41 -14.86 11.77
CA TYR A 346 -14.80 -14.44 11.65
C TYR A 346 -15.18 -14.34 10.18
N VAL A 347 -16.38 -14.81 9.83
CA VAL A 347 -16.96 -14.65 8.48
C VAL A 347 -18.39 -14.11 8.61
N PRO A 348 -18.89 -13.31 7.65
CA PRO A 348 -20.31 -12.99 7.60
C PRO A 348 -21.15 -14.27 7.47
N PRO A 349 -22.32 -14.37 8.12
CA PRO A 349 -23.20 -15.53 7.96
C PRO A 349 -23.69 -15.65 6.52
N PRO A 350 -24.00 -16.87 6.04
CA PRO A 350 -24.59 -17.06 4.72
C PRO A 350 -25.91 -16.29 4.60
N LYS A 351 -26.18 -15.74 3.41
CA LYS A 351 -27.48 -15.12 3.10
C LYS A 351 -28.53 -16.24 3.08
N THR A 352 -29.42 -16.24 4.06
CA THR A 352 -30.60 -17.13 4.12
C THR A 352 -31.72 -16.62 3.23
#